data_AF-A0A934BJS8-F1
#
_entry.id   AF-A0A934BJS8-F1
#
_cell.length_a   1.000
_cell.length_b   1.000
_cell.length_c   1.000
_cell.angle_alpha   90.00
_cell.angle_beta   90.00
_cell.angle_gamma   90.00
#
_symmetry.space_group_name_H-M   'P 1'
#
loop_
_entity.id
_entity.type
_entity.pdbx_description
1 polymer ?
#
loop_
_entity_poly.entity_id
_entity_poly.type
_entity_poly.pdbx_seq_one_letter_code
_entity_poly.pdbx_strand_id
1 'polypeptide(L)' 'MKALKTLTIFTLAACMCTGGILAEEKKAEPPKYTEGSCCDKAQKEGKKCDHPCCVGAEKDGKVCKKCNK' A
#
# COMPACT_ATOMS: atom_id res chain seq x y z
N MET A 1 -39.38 -32.90 -3.05
CA MET A 1 -39.96 -32.22 -1.87
C MET A 1 -39.12 -32.49 -0.62
N LYS A 2 -38.02 -31.74 -0.42
CA LYS A 2 -37.26 -31.67 0.85
C LYS A 2 -36.30 -30.47 0.92
N ALA A 3 -36.49 -29.48 0.04
CA ALA A 3 -35.58 -28.35 -0.18
C ALA A 3 -36.25 -26.99 0.05
N LEU A 4 -37.19 -26.91 0.99
CA LEU A 4 -38.02 -25.71 1.24
C LEU A 4 -37.89 -25.15 2.66
N LYS A 5 -36.98 -25.67 3.50
CA LYS A 5 -36.80 -25.22 4.90
C LYS A 5 -35.47 -24.53 5.18
N THR A 6 -34.65 -24.26 4.16
CA THR A 6 -33.32 -23.63 4.32
C THR A 6 -33.23 -22.28 3.61
N LEU A 7 -34.37 -21.71 3.18
CA LEU A 7 -34.46 -20.49 2.38
C LEU A 7 -35.26 -19.40 3.12
N THR A 8 -34.89 -19.12 4.37
CA THR A 8 -35.53 -18.07 5.21
C THR A 8 -34.51 -17.31 6.07
N ILE A 9 -33.27 -17.19 5.57
CA ILE A 9 -32.25 -16.30 6.13
C ILE A 9 -31.69 -15.46 4.97
N PHE A 10 -32.59 -14.74 4.30
CA PHE A 10 -32.22 -13.74 3.30
C PHE A 10 -33.33 -12.70 3.17
N THR A 11 -33.60 -11.95 4.24
CA THR A 11 -34.34 -10.70 4.15
C THR A 11 -33.94 -9.74 5.27
N LEU A 12 -33.16 -8.74 4.84
CA LEU A 12 -33.41 -7.33 5.15
C LEU A 12 -32.97 -6.81 6.52
N ALA A 13 -31.68 -6.53 6.63
CA ALA A 13 -31.17 -5.36 7.36
C ALA A 13 -30.33 -4.51 6.40
N ALA A 14 -31.01 -3.82 5.49
CA ALA A 14 -30.45 -2.69 4.76
C ALA A 14 -30.37 -1.50 5.72
N CYS A 15 -29.25 -1.33 6.42
CA CYS A 15 -28.88 -0.07 7.11
C CYS A 15 -27.40 0.00 7.56
N MET A 16 -26.44 -0.48 6.75
CA MET A 16 -25.04 -0.09 6.91
C MET A 16 -24.41 0.12 5.53
N CYS A 17 -24.83 1.19 4.87
CA CYS A 17 -23.96 1.85 3.92
C CYS A 17 -22.78 2.46 4.69
N THR A 18 -21.60 2.35 4.10
CA THR A 18 -20.46 3.28 4.25
C THR A 18 -19.84 3.41 5.63
N GLY A 19 -18.81 2.60 5.90
CA GLY A 19 -17.86 2.91 6.98
C GLY A 19 -16.87 1.81 7.32
N GLY A 20 -15.76 1.74 6.58
CA GLY A 20 -14.48 1.26 7.12
C GLY A 20 -14.19 -0.24 7.03
N ILE A 21 -13.61 -0.66 5.92
CA ILE A 21 -12.32 -1.38 5.99
C ILE A 21 -11.39 -0.68 5.01
N LEU A 22 -10.68 0.33 5.51
CA LEU A 22 -9.51 0.87 4.83
C LEU A 22 -8.45 -0.23 4.82
N ALA A 23 -8.28 -0.89 3.69
CA ALA A 23 -7.01 -1.43 3.21
C ALA A 23 -7.23 -1.94 1.79
N GLU A 24 -7.50 -1.01 0.86
CA GLU A 24 -6.76 -1.10 -0.39
C GLU A 24 -5.31 -1.19 0.07
N GLU A 25 -4.69 -2.37 -0.06
CA GLU A 25 -3.24 -2.43 -0.12
C GLU A 25 -2.89 -1.54 -1.32
N LYS A 26 -2.78 -0.23 -1.07
CA LYS A 26 -1.98 0.64 -1.90
C LYS A 26 -0.62 0.00 -1.83
N LYS A 27 -0.34 -0.92 -2.77
CA LYS A 27 1.00 -1.14 -3.28
C LYS A 27 1.42 0.25 -3.70
N ALA A 28 2.02 0.99 -2.76
CA ALA A 28 2.64 2.26 -3.04
C ALA A 28 3.53 1.97 -4.24
N GLU A 29 3.22 2.57 -5.38
CA GLU A 29 4.05 2.43 -6.56
C GLU A 29 5.48 2.73 -6.10
N PRO A 30 6.44 1.83 -6.37
CA PRO A 30 7.79 2.00 -5.89
C PRO A 30 8.26 3.39 -6.35
N PRO A 31 8.74 4.24 -5.43
CA PRO A 31 9.27 5.54 -5.79
C PRO A 31 10.24 5.38 -6.98
N LYS A 32 9.98 6.08 -8.09
CA LYS A 32 10.91 6.08 -9.23
C LYS A 32 12.22 6.69 -8.75
N TYR A 33 13.29 5.90 -8.79
CA TYR A 33 14.66 6.31 -8.50
C TYR A 33 15.44 6.44 -9.81
N THR A 34 16.41 7.37 -9.87
CA THR A 34 17.39 7.36 -10.96
C THR A 34 18.14 6.02 -10.96
N GLU A 35 18.23 5.35 -12.12
CA GLU A 35 18.94 4.07 -12.24
C GLU A 35 20.39 4.20 -11.80
N GLY A 36 20.87 3.22 -11.02
CA GLY A 36 22.22 3.23 -10.47
C GLY A 36 22.42 4.12 -9.23
N SER A 37 21.40 4.88 -8.81
CA SER A 37 21.43 5.60 -7.54
C SER A 37 21.48 4.63 -6.34
N CYS A 38 21.87 5.14 -5.17
CA CYS A 38 21.88 4.35 -3.94
C CYS A 38 20.50 3.77 -3.57
N CYS A 39 19.41 4.49 -3.86
CA CYS A 39 18.06 4.00 -3.61
C CYS A 39 17.59 2.95 -4.63
N ASP A 40 17.96 3.10 -5.90
CA ASP A 40 17.68 2.10 -6.94
C ASP A 40 18.33 0.76 -6.58
N LYS A 41 19.61 0.78 -6.17
CA LYS A 41 20.32 -0.42 -5.72
C LYS A 41 19.65 -1.06 -4.51
N ALA A 42 19.37 -0.27 -3.47
CA ALA A 42 18.71 -0.77 -2.27
C ALA A 42 17.36 -1.43 -2.59
N GLN A 43 16.56 -0.82 -3.45
CA GLN A 43 15.28 -1.40 -3.86
C GLN A 43 15.42 -2.68 -4.67
N LYS A 44 16.40 -2.77 -5.56
CA LYS A 44 16.73 -4.03 -6.27
C LYS A 44 17.14 -5.14 -5.30
N GLU A 45 17.75 -4.78 -4.18
CA GLU A 45 18.10 -5.68 -3.08
C GLU A 45 16.93 -5.95 -2.11
N GLY A 46 15.74 -5.37 -2.35
CA GLY A 46 14.58 -5.49 -1.46
C GLY A 46 14.75 -4.76 -0.12
N LYS A 47 15.69 -3.82 -0.05
CA LYS A 47 16.04 -3.02 1.14
C LYS A 47 15.67 -1.55 0.93
N LYS A 48 15.57 -0.82 2.03
CA LYS A 48 15.51 0.64 2.01
C LYS A 48 16.92 1.21 2.01
N CYS A 49 17.10 2.42 1.47
CA CYS A 49 18.39 3.08 1.50
C CYS A 49 18.63 3.70 2.88
N ASP A 50 19.61 3.18 3.62
CA ASP A 50 19.91 3.61 5.00
C ASP A 50 20.81 4.85 5.07
N HIS A 51 21.09 5.50 3.94
CA HIS A 51 21.88 6.73 3.95
C HIS A 51 21.19 7.83 4.76
N PRO A 52 21.93 8.65 5.54
CA PRO A 52 21.36 9.74 6.34
C PRO A 52 20.49 10.71 5.53
N CYS A 53 20.84 10.96 4.25
CA CYS A 53 20.04 11.81 3.36
C CYS A 53 18.70 11.19 2.94
N CYS A 54 18.60 9.86 2.92
CA CYS A 54 17.39 9.12 2.58
C CYS A 54 16.50 8.93 3.81
N VAL A 55 17.09 8.61 4.96
CA VAL A 55 16.37 8.51 6.24
C VAL A 55 15.68 9.83 6.60
N GLY A 56 16.35 10.97 6.36
CA GLY A 56 15.73 12.28 6.52
C GLY A 56 14.54 12.48 5.57
N ALA A 57 14.75 12.23 4.28
CA ALA A 57 13.72 12.41 3.27
C ALA A 57 12.51 11.46 3.45
N GLU A 58 12.72 10.23 3.90
CA GLU A 58 11.64 9.29 4.22
C GLU A 58 10.73 9.80 5.33
N LYS A 59 11.29 10.52 6.33
CA LYS A 59 10.47 11.17 7.36
C LYS A 59 9.57 12.25 6.78
N ASP A 60 10.02 12.92 5.71
CA ASP A 60 9.24 13.89 4.95
C ASP A 60 8.33 13.24 3.89
N GLY A 61 8.31 11.91 3.80
CA GLY A 61 7.56 11.16 2.77
C GLY A 61 8.07 11.39 1.35
N LYS A 62 9.35 11.75 1.20
CA LYS A 62 9.97 12.12 -0.09
C LYS A 62 11.20 11.27 -0.37
N VAL A 63 11.56 11.16 -1.64
CA VAL A 63 12.87 10.67 -2.05
C VAL A 63 13.89 11.79 -1.91
N CYS A 64 15.11 11.43 -1.50
CA CYS A 64 16.23 12.35 -1.42
C CYS A 64 16.46 13.05 -2.78
N LYS A 65 16.61 14.39 -2.80
CA LYS A 65 16.86 15.15 -4.05
C LYS A 65 18.17 14.77 -4.75
N LYS A 66 19.09 14.11 -4.04
CA LYS A 66 20.34 13.58 -4.63
C LYS A 66 20.13 12.28 -5.40
N CYS A 67 19.03 11.58 -5.12
CA CYS A 67 18.68 10.26 -5.64
C CYS A 67 17.80 10.35 -6.89
N ASN A 68 17.02 11.44 -7.00
CA ASN A 68 16.22 11.82 -8.16
C ASN A 68 16.70 13.20 -8.64
N LYS A 69 17.80 13.21 -9.39
CA LYS A 69 18.22 14.39 -10.15
C LYS A 69 17.54 14.40 -11.51
#